data_AF-A0A1G1LD71-F1
#
_entry.id   AF-A0A1G1LD71-F1
#
_cell.length_a   1.000
_cell.length_b   1.000
_cell.length_c   1.000
_cell.angle_alpha   90.00
_cell.angle_beta   90.00
_cell.angle_gamma   90.00
#
_symmetry.space_group_name_H-M   'P 1'
#
loop_
_entity.id
_entity.type
_entity.pdbx_description
1 polymer ?
#
loop_
_entity_poly.entity_id
_entity_poly.type
_entity_poly.pdbx_seq_one_letter_code
_entity_poly.pdbx_strand_id
1 'polypeptide(L)'
;MKITEVRVFQKESDDKKLRAFATVTFDDCFVVRDIKIIEGSRGYFVAMPSRRVKEPCQRCRHRNVVHARYCNQCGAPLESRDQSKEHFEVEQLQSRERQSEHRDIAHPITAEFRETIQKAVLNAYEKEKTKLGEKVS
;
A
#
# COMPACT_ATOMS: atom_id res chain seq x y z
N MET A 1 -4.77 -14.83 -15.83
CA MET A 1 -3.61 -13.92 -15.93
C MET A 1 -2.41 -14.64 -15.34
N LYS A 2 -1.29 -14.73 -16.06
CA LYS A 2 -0.06 -15.39 -15.61
C LYS A 2 0.95 -14.36 -15.16
N ILE A 3 1.71 -14.66 -14.10
CA ILE A 3 2.86 -13.85 -13.68
C ILE A 3 4.07 -14.37 -14.45
N THR A 4 4.63 -13.53 -15.32
CA THR A 4 5.74 -13.93 -16.20
C THR A 4 7.10 -13.51 -15.65
N GLU A 5 7.13 -12.44 -14.84
CA GLU A 5 8.35 -11.98 -14.20
C GLU A 5 8.08 -11.37 -12.83
N VAL A 6 8.99 -11.60 -11.89
CA VAL A 6 9.02 -10.93 -10.59
C VAL A 6 10.43 -10.43 -10.30
N ARG A 7 10.57 -9.12 -10.10
CA ARG A 7 11.82 -8.48 -9.69
C ARG A 7 11.68 -7.95 -8.26
N VAL A 8 12.64 -8.26 -7.41
CA VAL A 8 12.63 -7.86 -5.99
C VAL A 8 13.80 -6.91 -5.72
N PHE A 9 13.50 -5.82 -5.05
CA PHE A 9 14.45 -4.78 -4.66
C PHE A 9 14.44 -4.64 -3.14
N GLN A 10 15.51 -5.08 -2.49
CA GLN A 10 15.72 -4.77 -1.07
C GLN A 10 16.04 -3.28 -0.94
N LYS A 11 15.41 -2.62 0.04
CA LYS A 11 15.67 -1.22 0.34
C LYS A 11 15.69 -1.06 1.84
N GLU A 12 16.73 -0.42 2.35
CA GLU A 12 16.75 0.05 3.73
C GLU A 12 15.70 1.16 3.87
N SER A 13 14.79 0.96 4.82
CA SER A 13 13.68 1.84 5.10
C SER A 13 13.62 2.04 6.61
N ASP A 14 13.26 3.24 7.05
CA ASP A 14 13.05 3.54 8.47
C ASP A 14 11.91 2.67 9.07
N ASP A 15 10.98 2.23 8.23
CA ASP A 15 9.96 1.25 8.61
C ASP A 15 10.53 -0.16 8.71
N LYS A 16 10.75 -0.62 9.95
CA LYS A 16 11.22 -1.96 10.29
C LYS A 16 10.37 -3.10 9.72
N LYS A 17 9.09 -2.85 9.40
CA LYS A 17 8.19 -3.87 8.86
C LYS A 17 8.34 -4.03 7.34
N LEU A 18 8.78 -2.99 6.64
CA LEU A 18 9.00 -3.07 5.19
C LEU A 18 10.33 -3.78 4.92
N ARG A 19 10.27 -4.87 4.14
CA ARG A 19 11.47 -5.69 3.87
C ARG A 19 12.00 -5.51 2.45
N ALA A 20 11.12 -5.38 1.48
CA ALA A 20 11.50 -5.18 0.09
C ALA A 20 10.34 -4.61 -0.72
N PHE A 21 10.67 -4.08 -1.88
CA PHE A 21 9.73 -3.79 -2.95
C PHE A 21 9.81 -4.87 -4.03
N ALA A 22 8.71 -5.09 -4.73
CA ALA A 22 8.61 -5.99 -5.85
C ALA A 22 7.95 -5.29 -7.05
N THR A 23 8.38 -5.70 -8.23
CA THR A 23 7.74 -5.36 -9.51
C THR A 23 7.34 -6.67 -10.19
N VAL A 24 6.09 -6.74 -10.62
CA VAL A 24 5.51 -7.95 -11.22
C VAL A 24 5.06 -7.64 -12.64
N THR A 25 5.48 -8.49 -13.58
CA THR A 25 5.02 -8.48 -14.97
C THR A 25 4.00 -9.58 -15.15
N PHE A 26 2.86 -9.23 -15.75
CA PHE A 26 1.76 -10.13 -16.05
C PHE A 26 1.62 -10.30 -17.56
N ASP A 27 1.47 -11.55 -17.99
CA ASP A 27 1.27 -11.96 -19.39
C ASP A 27 2.21 -11.25 -20.38
N ASP A 28 3.45 -10.94 -19.96
CA ASP A 28 4.48 -10.20 -20.72
C ASP A 28 4.04 -8.84 -21.28
N CYS A 29 2.93 -8.27 -20.80
CA CYS A 29 2.34 -7.07 -21.39
C CYS A 29 1.95 -5.99 -20.36
N PHE A 30 1.91 -6.32 -19.07
CA PHE A 30 1.47 -5.38 -18.03
C PHE A 30 2.36 -5.45 -16.79
N VAL A 31 2.87 -4.31 -16.34
CA VAL A 31 3.80 -4.24 -15.20
C VAL A 31 3.19 -3.44 -14.05
N VAL A 32 3.18 -4.04 -12.86
CA VAL A 32 2.81 -3.37 -11.61
C VAL A 32 4.06 -3.18 -10.75
N ARG A 33 4.36 -1.93 -10.41
CA ARG A 33 5.50 -1.52 -9.57
C ARG A 33 5.06 -1.20 -8.14
N ASP A 34 6.02 -1.07 -7.25
CA ASP A 34 5.83 -0.65 -5.86
C ASP A 34 4.94 -1.58 -5.02
N ILE A 35 4.93 -2.87 -5.36
CA ILE A 35 4.37 -3.91 -4.50
C ILE A 35 5.30 -4.05 -3.28
N LYS A 36 4.77 -4.09 -2.06
CA LYS A 36 5.57 -4.12 -0.83
C LYS A 36 5.54 -5.51 -0.21
N ILE A 37 6.70 -5.99 0.24
CA ILE A 37 6.82 -7.18 1.09
C ILE A 37 6.96 -6.71 2.53
N ILE A 38 5.96 -7.04 3.36
CA ILE A 38 5.85 -6.55 4.73
C ILE A 38 5.92 -7.73 5.69
N GLU A 39 6.62 -7.56 6.79
CA GLU A 39 6.63 -8.49 7.92
C GLU A 39 5.44 -8.22 8.84
N GLY A 40 4.51 -9.17 8.88
CA GLY A 40 3.41 -9.21 9.83
C GLY A 40 3.69 -10.15 11.00
N SER A 41 2.73 -10.23 11.94
CA SER A 41 2.83 -11.13 13.10
C SER A 41 2.79 -12.62 12.73
N ARG A 42 2.20 -12.96 11.58
CA ARG A 42 2.07 -14.33 11.05
C ARG A 42 3.02 -14.63 9.89
N GLY A 43 4.09 -13.84 9.77
CA GLY A 43 5.07 -13.96 8.69
C GLY A 43 4.92 -12.88 7.62
N TYR A 44 5.60 -13.10 6.49
CA TYR A 44 5.64 -12.14 5.40
C TYR A 44 4.34 -12.15 4.57
N PHE A 45 3.91 -10.97 4.15
CA PHE A 45 2.78 -10.81 3.25
C PHE A 45 3.04 -9.70 2.23
N VAL A 46 2.25 -9.70 1.17
CA VAL A 46 2.34 -8.74 0.09
C VAL A 46 1.28 -7.66 0.26
N ALA A 47 1.69 -6.40 0.28
CA ALA A 47 0.81 -5.24 0.22
C ALA A 47 0.88 -4.62 -1.17
N MET A 48 -0.29 -4.33 -1.73
CA MET A 48 -0.41 -3.77 -3.06
C MET A 48 0.11 -2.32 -3.11
N PRO A 49 0.44 -1.81 -4.32
CA PRO A 49 0.87 -0.43 -4.48
C PRO A 49 -0.27 0.50 -4.10
N SER A 50 -0.01 1.44 -3.19
CA SER A 50 -1.05 2.31 -2.63
C SER A 50 -0.63 3.77 -2.66
N ARG A 51 -1.64 4.64 -2.80
CA ARG A 51 -1.46 6.09 -2.80
C ARG A 51 -2.35 6.73 -1.75
N ARG A 52 -1.80 7.73 -1.06
CA ARG A 52 -2.58 8.56 -0.15
C ARG A 52 -3.62 9.36 -0.93
N VAL A 53 -4.88 9.20 -0.57
CA VAL A 53 -6.01 9.92 -1.14
C VAL A 53 -5.89 11.39 -0.75
N LYS A 54 -6.25 12.27 -1.68
CA LYS A 54 -6.31 13.71 -1.45
C LYS A 54 -7.60 14.26 -2.02
N GLU A 55 -8.20 15.21 -1.31
CA GLU A 55 -9.46 15.84 -1.68
C GLU A 55 -9.22 17.29 -2.14
N PRO A 56 -9.86 17.73 -3.24
CA PRO A 56 -9.70 19.08 -3.73
C PRO A 56 -10.44 20.08 -2.82
N CYS A 57 -9.81 21.20 -2.52
CA CYS A 57 -10.48 22.34 -1.90
C CYS A 57 -11.56 22.91 -2.83
N GLN A 58 -12.77 23.14 -2.31
CA GLN A 58 -13.87 23.73 -3.09
C GLN A 58 -13.58 25.19 -3.54
N ARG A 59 -12.70 25.89 -2.83
CA ARG A 59 -12.31 27.28 -3.16
C ARG A 59 -11.18 27.37 -4.19
N CYS A 60 -10.06 26.68 -3.95
CA CYS A 60 -8.85 26.83 -4.78
C CYS A 60 -8.42 25.56 -5.53
N ARG A 61 -9.15 24.45 -5.38
CA ARG A 61 -8.85 23.11 -5.94
C ARG A 61 -7.51 22.48 -5.53
N HIS A 62 -6.77 23.09 -4.60
CA HIS A 62 -5.59 22.45 -4.00
C HIS A 62 -5.96 21.10 -3.38
N ARG A 63 -5.13 20.07 -3.58
CA ARG A 63 -5.38 18.71 -3.10
C ARG A 63 -4.86 18.54 -1.67
N ASN A 64 -5.77 18.57 -0.70
CA ASN A 64 -5.46 18.43 0.71
C ASN A 64 -5.54 16.96 1.14
N VAL A 65 -4.92 16.64 2.27
CA VAL A 65 -5.08 15.32 2.88
C VAL A 65 -6.53 15.14 3.31
N VAL A 66 -7.04 13.90 3.24
CA VAL A 66 -8.41 13.60 3.69
C VAL A 66 -8.54 14.00 5.16
N HIS A 67 -9.69 14.57 5.54
CA HIS A 67 -9.99 15.10 6.88
C HIS A 67 -9.19 16.34 7.33
N ALA A 68 -8.43 17.00 6.44
CA ALA A 68 -7.89 18.33 6.75
C ALA A 68 -9.04 19.31 7.04
N ARG A 69 -8.98 20.02 8.18
CA ARG A 69 -10.02 21.01 8.54
C ARG A 69 -9.95 22.28 7.68
N TYR A 70 -8.76 22.63 7.22
CA TYR A 70 -8.49 23.80 6.40
C TYR A 70 -7.64 23.44 5.19
N CYS A 71 -7.79 24.20 4.12
CA CYS A 71 -6.95 24.05 2.94
C CYS A 71 -5.53 24.52 3.23
N ASN A 72 -4.54 23.67 2.93
CA ASN A 72 -3.12 23.94 3.08
C ASN A 72 -2.57 25.04 2.15
N GLN A 73 -3.36 25.52 1.19
CA GLN A 73 -2.96 26.56 0.24
C GLN A 73 -3.66 27.90 0.48
N CYS A 74 -4.99 27.90 0.64
CA CYS A 74 -5.77 29.14 0.74
C CYS A 74 -6.42 29.37 2.11
N GLY A 75 -6.23 28.45 3.07
CA GLY A 75 -6.80 28.54 4.42
C GLY A 75 -8.32 28.38 4.49
N ALA A 76 -9.02 28.17 3.36
CA ALA A 76 -10.46 27.98 3.37
C ALA A 76 -10.85 26.73 4.17
N PRO A 77 -11.95 26.76 4.94
CA PRO A 77 -12.47 25.57 5.59
C PRO A 77 -12.80 24.51 4.53
N LEU A 78 -12.45 23.26 4.83
CA LEU A 78 -12.83 22.10 4.02
C LEU A 78 -14.01 21.42 4.72
N GLU A 79 -15.08 21.14 3.98
CA GLU A 79 -16.25 20.45 4.54
C GLU A 79 -15.84 19.03 4.98
N SER A 80 -15.75 18.80 6.29
CA SER A 80 -15.73 17.43 6.80
C SER A 80 -17.12 16.85 6.57
N ARG A 81 -17.24 15.77 5.79
CA ARG A 81 -18.48 14.98 5.75
C ARG A 81 -19.00 14.81 7.18
N ASP A 82 -20.20 15.32 7.43
CA ASP A 82 -20.78 15.52 8.75
C ASP A 82 -20.60 14.35 9.73
N GLN A 83 -20.25 14.70 10.97
CA GLN A 83 -20.16 13.83 12.15
C GLN A 83 -21.54 13.35 12.67
N SER A 84 -22.60 13.37 11.85
CA SER A 84 -23.97 13.07 12.29
C SER A 84 -24.27 11.57 12.50
N LYS A 85 -23.25 10.70 12.57
CA LYS A 85 -23.40 9.27 12.86
C LYS A 85 -22.38 8.69 13.87
N GLU A 86 -21.75 9.51 14.70
CA GLU A 86 -20.73 9.04 15.66
C GLU A 86 -21.10 9.29 17.12
N HIS A 87 -21.81 8.36 17.76
CA HIS A 87 -21.83 8.31 19.22
C HIS A 87 -21.69 6.91 19.83
N PHE A 88 -21.45 5.84 19.07
CA PHE A 88 -21.48 4.48 19.65
C PHE A 88 -20.17 3.69 19.74
N GLU A 89 -19.09 3.94 18.96
CA GLU A 89 -17.93 3.00 18.97
C GLU A 89 -16.54 3.66 18.75
N VAL A 90 -16.19 4.72 19.48
CA VAL A 90 -15.09 5.63 19.07
C VAL A 90 -13.64 5.14 19.32
N GLU A 91 -13.38 4.11 20.14
CA GLU A 91 -11.98 3.75 20.48
C GLU A 91 -11.32 2.67 19.59
N GLN A 92 -12.08 1.79 18.93
CA GLN A 92 -11.49 0.72 18.10
C GLN A 92 -11.30 1.09 16.61
N LEU A 93 -11.96 2.16 16.14
CA LEU A 93 -12.01 2.56 14.72
C LEU A 93 -10.80 3.36 14.23
N GLN A 94 -10.07 4.05 15.11
CA GLN A 94 -8.96 4.95 14.74
C GLN A 94 -7.80 4.28 13.97
N SER A 95 -7.65 2.95 14.11
CA SER A 95 -6.63 2.17 13.38
C SER A 95 -7.07 1.81 11.95
N ARG A 96 -8.38 1.65 11.72
CA ARG A 96 -8.97 1.39 10.39
C ARG A 96 -9.12 2.68 9.57
N GLU A 97 -9.32 3.82 10.22
CA GLU A 97 -9.44 5.12 9.53
C GLU A 97 -8.13 5.61 8.92
N ARG A 98 -6.98 5.35 9.57
CA ARG A 98 -5.67 5.64 8.95
C ARG A 98 -5.38 4.78 7.71
N GLN A 99 -5.98 3.58 7.63
CA GLN A 99 -5.98 2.78 6.39
C GLN A 99 -6.93 3.37 5.33
N SER A 100 -8.04 4.01 5.74
CA SER A 100 -8.97 4.72 4.83
C SER A 100 -8.30 5.86 4.03
N GLU A 101 -7.20 6.43 4.54
CA GLU A 101 -6.44 7.46 3.82
C GLU A 101 -5.64 6.94 2.62
N HIS A 102 -5.30 5.65 2.58
CA HIS A 102 -4.53 5.07 1.48
C HIS A 102 -5.43 4.14 0.67
N ARG A 103 -5.42 4.31 -0.65
CA ARG A 103 -6.10 3.39 -1.56
C ARG A 103 -5.10 2.69 -2.44
N ASP A 104 -5.34 1.40 -2.62
CA ASP A 104 -4.57 0.59 -3.56
C ASP A 104 -4.82 1.10 -4.99
N ILE A 105 -3.74 1.34 -5.71
CA ILE A 105 -3.75 1.71 -7.12
C ILE A 105 -4.10 0.48 -7.97
N ALA A 106 -3.59 -0.68 -7.58
CA ALA A 106 -3.86 -1.96 -8.22
C ALA A 106 -4.20 -2.99 -7.14
N HIS A 107 -5.21 -3.82 -7.34
CA HIS A 107 -5.54 -4.91 -6.44
C HIS A 107 -6.14 -6.10 -7.19
N PRO A 108 -5.83 -7.33 -6.77
CA PRO A 108 -6.50 -8.51 -7.31
C PRO A 108 -7.98 -8.49 -6.90
N ILE A 109 -8.85 -8.82 -7.85
CA ILE A 109 -10.30 -8.90 -7.61
C ILE A 109 -10.66 -10.22 -6.90
N THR A 110 -10.00 -11.31 -7.27
CA THR A 110 -10.29 -12.66 -6.74
C THR A 110 -9.27 -13.09 -5.70
N ALA A 111 -9.72 -13.91 -4.74
CA ALA A 111 -8.87 -14.48 -3.70
C ALA A 111 -7.78 -15.39 -4.30
N GLU A 112 -8.15 -16.22 -5.27
CA GLU A 112 -7.21 -17.10 -5.98
C GLU A 112 -6.04 -16.33 -6.60
N PHE A 113 -6.33 -15.19 -7.26
CA PHE A 113 -5.27 -14.40 -7.88
C PHE A 113 -4.43 -13.65 -6.85
N ARG A 114 -5.03 -13.23 -5.73
CA ARG A 114 -4.31 -12.68 -4.58
C ARG A 114 -3.29 -13.69 -4.03
N GLU A 115 -3.70 -14.94 -3.83
CA GLU A 115 -2.81 -16.01 -3.37
C GLU A 115 -1.70 -16.28 -4.38
N THR A 116 -2.02 -16.28 -5.68
CA THR A 116 -1.05 -16.45 -6.76
C THR A 116 0.02 -15.36 -6.74
N ILE A 117 -0.36 -14.08 -6.63
CA ILE A 117 0.59 -12.96 -6.52
C ILE A 117 1.42 -13.09 -5.25
N GLN A 118 0.78 -13.35 -4.11
CA GLN A 118 1.48 -13.45 -2.83
C GLN A 118 2.54 -14.55 -2.87
N LYS A 119 2.19 -15.74 -3.35
CA LYS A 119 3.11 -16.87 -3.47
C LYS A 119 4.25 -16.56 -4.44
N ALA A 120 3.96 -16.00 -5.62
CA ALA A 120 4.98 -15.69 -6.62
C ALA A 120 6.01 -14.67 -6.10
N VAL A 121 5.54 -13.61 -5.43
CA VAL A 121 6.39 -12.55 -4.89
C VAL A 121 7.23 -13.03 -3.70
N LEU A 122 6.62 -13.76 -2.75
CA LEU A 122 7.35 -14.27 -1.59
C LEU A 122 8.41 -15.30 -1.99
N ASN A 123 8.10 -16.21 -2.94
CA ASN A 123 9.08 -17.15 -3.47
C ASN A 123 10.27 -16.45 -4.14
N ALA A 124 10.03 -15.36 -4.88
CA ALA A 124 11.10 -14.57 -5.49
C ALA A 124 11.95 -13.86 -4.42
N TYR A 125 11.31 -13.34 -3.38
CA TYR A 125 11.99 -12.69 -2.25
C TYR A 125 12.89 -13.65 -1.48
N GLU A 126 12.43 -14.87 -1.20
CA GLU A 126 13.23 -15.89 -0.52
C GLU A 126 14.47 -16.25 -1.33
N LYS A 127 14.32 -16.44 -2.65
CA LYS A 127 15.46 -16.71 -3.55
C LYS A 127 16.50 -15.59 -3.54
N GLU A 128 16.05 -14.33 -3.60
CA GLU A 128 16.96 -13.19 -3.53
C GLU A 128 17.62 -13.08 -2.15
N LYS A 129 16.90 -13.37 -1.06
CA LYS A 129 17.45 -13.38 0.30
C LYS A 129 18.58 -14.41 0.44
N THR A 130 18.40 -15.62 -0.11
CA THR A 130 19.45 -16.66 -0.10
C THR A 130 20.70 -16.22 -0.86
N LYS A 131 20.53 -15.66 -2.07
CA LYS A 131 21.66 -15.13 -2.87
C LYS A 131 22.45 -14.04 -2.18
N LEU A 132 21.79 -13.20 -1.38
CA LEU A 132 22.48 -12.19 -0.56
C LEU A 132 23.21 -12.82 0.62
N GLY A 133 22.63 -13.84 1.27
CA GLY A 133 23.29 -14.58 2.36
C GLY A 133 24.56 -15.30 1.92
N GLU A 134 24.58 -15.88 0.72
CA GLU A 134 25.74 -16.57 0.14
C GLU A 134 26.89 -15.61 -0.25
N LYS A 135 26.63 -14.32 -0.42
CA LYS A 135 27.66 -13.33 -0.76
C LYS A 135 28.39 -12.73 0.45
N VAL A 136 27.92 -13.02 1.66
CA VAL A 136 28.43 -12.46 2.92
C VAL A 136 29.22 -13.51 3.74
N SER A 137 29.29 -14.76 3.26
CA SER A 137 30.12 -15.84 3.82
C SER A 137 31.36 -16.07 2.96
#